data_AF-A0A2A2GVL1-F1
#
_entry.id   AF-A0A2A2GVL1-F1
#
_cell.length_a   1.000
_cell.length_b   1.000
_cell.length_c   1.000
_cell.angle_alpha   90.00
_cell.angle_beta   90.00
_cell.angle_gamma   90.00
#
_symmetry.space_group_name_H-M   'P 1'
#
loop_
_entity.id
_entity.type
_entity.pdbx_description
1 polymer ?
#
loop_
_entity_poly.entity_id
_entity_poly.type
_entity_poly.pdbx_seq_one_letter_code
_entity_poly.pdbx_strand_id
1 'polypeptide(L)'
;MNFWKSYKITPVLSEFTPRPLKTLFQRNGAWAELLNTYPLRPVEVEVVTKMLACGTPLMGSRELCCENTHCPHRRLIYQSCKGRGCPSCGKKATDIWIATIN
;
A
#
# COMPACT_ATOMS: atom_id res chain seq x y z
N MET A 1 -27.17 2.97 -10.98
CA MET A 1 -27.33 4.41 -10.70
C MET A 1 -26.60 4.72 -9.39
N ASN A 2 -25.65 5.66 -9.42
CA ASN A 2 -24.89 6.26 -8.29
C ASN A 2 -23.75 5.43 -7.66
N PHE A 3 -22.53 5.53 -8.23
CA PHE A 3 -21.28 5.22 -7.50
C PHE A 3 -20.25 6.37 -7.54
N TRP A 4 -20.70 7.57 -7.90
CA TRP A 4 -19.87 8.78 -8.06
C TRP A 4 -20.52 9.97 -7.34
N LYS A 5 -20.48 9.99 -6.01
CA LYS A 5 -20.77 11.21 -5.25
C LYS A 5 -19.68 11.47 -4.22
N SER A 6 -19.05 12.65 -4.37
CA SER A 6 -18.23 13.38 -3.41
C SER A 6 -16.75 13.00 -3.26
N TYR A 7 -15.92 13.43 -4.22
CA TYR A 7 -14.59 13.96 -3.86
C TYR A 7 -14.73 15.46 -3.58
N LYS A 8 -15.14 15.81 -2.35
CA LYS A 8 -14.96 17.16 -1.83
C LYS A 8 -13.49 17.32 -1.47
N ILE A 9 -12.77 18.21 -2.14
CA ILE A 9 -11.44 18.66 -1.72
C ILE A 9 -11.66 19.56 -0.50
N THR A 10 -11.45 19.01 0.70
CA THR A 10 -11.36 19.80 1.93
C THR A 10 -9.96 20.43 2.03
N PRO A 11 -9.84 21.68 2.52
CA PRO A 11 -8.54 22.29 2.75
C PRO A 11 -7.79 21.49 3.82
N VAL A 12 -6.56 21.12 3.50
CA VAL A 12 -5.67 20.33 4.37
C VAL A 12 -5.26 21.20 5.56
N LEU A 13 -6.07 21.19 6.62
CA LEU A 13 -5.50 21.32 7.96
C LEU A 13 -4.52 20.16 8.08
N SER A 14 -3.26 20.44 8.47
CA SER A 14 -2.23 19.42 8.62
C SER A 14 -2.58 18.49 9.78
N GLU A 15 -3.53 17.59 9.52
CA GLU A 15 -3.86 16.45 10.35
C GLU A 15 -2.58 15.65 10.54
N PHE A 16 -2.37 15.17 11.76
CA PHE A 16 -1.35 14.18 12.07
C PHE A 16 -1.31 13.15 10.94
N THR A 17 -0.26 13.22 10.12
CA THR A 17 -0.04 12.25 9.06
C THR A 17 0.64 11.09 9.77
N PRO A 18 -0.04 9.97 10.06
CA PRO A 18 0.64 8.82 10.63
C PRO A 18 1.74 8.48 9.65
N ARG A 19 3.00 8.73 10.01
CA ARG A 19 4.15 8.50 9.13
C ARG A 19 4.09 7.02 8.77
N PRO A 20 3.60 6.64 7.57
CA PRO A 20 3.40 5.24 7.27
C PRO A 20 4.77 4.61 7.31
N LEU A 21 4.93 3.47 7.99
CA LEU A 21 6.22 2.80 8.15
C LEU A 21 7.00 2.70 6.81
N LYS A 22 6.28 2.52 5.71
CA LYS A 22 6.78 2.58 4.33
C LYS A 22 7.58 3.86 4.01
N THR A 23 7.07 5.03 4.38
CA THR A 23 7.72 6.33 4.13
C THR A 23 9.03 6.47 4.90
N LEU A 24 9.13 5.92 6.12
CA LEU A 24 10.37 5.97 6.89
C LEU A 24 11.51 5.25 6.17
N PHE A 25 11.23 4.07 5.61
CA PHE A 25 12.22 3.28 4.86
C PHE A 25 12.55 3.87 3.48
N GLN A 26 11.63 4.63 2.86
CA GLN A 26 11.86 5.26 1.56
C GLN A 26 12.57 6.61 1.65
N ARG A 27 12.43 7.32 2.77
CA ARG A 27 12.99 8.67 2.95
C ARG A 27 14.51 8.63 2.89
N ASN A 28 15.10 9.52 2.09
CA ASN A 28 16.55 9.70 1.96
C ASN A 28 17.33 8.40 1.65
N GLY A 29 16.70 7.39 1.05
CA GLY A 29 17.34 6.10 0.79
C GLY A 29 17.62 5.26 2.03
N ALA A 30 16.96 5.53 3.16
CA ALA A 30 17.23 4.90 4.46
C ALA A 30 17.26 3.37 4.42
N TRP A 31 16.39 2.73 3.61
CA TRP A 31 16.41 1.28 3.47
C TRP A 31 17.71 0.75 2.82
N ALA A 32 18.20 1.43 1.79
CA ALA A 32 19.46 1.05 1.14
C ALA A 32 20.65 1.24 2.08
N GLU A 33 20.65 2.32 2.87
CA GLU A 33 21.67 2.55 3.91
C GLU A 33 21.65 1.43 4.96
N LEU A 34 20.48 1.08 5.49
CA LEU A 34 20.35 -0.01 6.47
C LEU A 34 20.88 -1.35 5.95
N LEU A 35 20.59 -1.70 4.68
CA LEU A 35 21.08 -2.91 4.04
C LEU A 35 22.61 -2.95 3.91
N ASN A 36 23.24 -1.79 3.72
CA ASN A 36 24.70 -1.69 3.57
C ASN A 36 25.44 -1.62 4.90
N THR A 37 24.81 -1.06 5.93
CA THR A 37 25.46 -0.79 7.22
C THR A 37 25.35 -1.95 8.20
N TYR A 38 24.24 -2.70 8.18
CA TYR A 38 23.95 -3.70 9.20
C TYR A 38 23.73 -5.10 8.62
N PRO A 39 24.18 -6.17 9.32
CA PRO A 39 23.89 -7.55 8.92
C PRO A 39 22.46 -7.94 9.30
N LEU A 40 21.48 -7.43 8.56
CA LEU A 40 20.07 -7.73 8.76
C LEU A 40 19.77 -9.21 8.51
N ARG A 41 18.84 -9.77 9.28
CA ARG A 41 18.38 -11.14 9.07
C ARG A 41 17.60 -11.23 7.76
N PRO A 42 17.65 -12.36 7.04
CA PRO A 42 16.89 -12.54 5.80
C PRO A 42 15.40 -12.21 5.92
N VAL A 43 14.79 -12.55 7.06
CA VAL A 43 13.37 -12.25 7.33
C VAL A 43 13.08 -10.75 7.45
N GLU A 44 14.01 -9.96 7.97
CA GLU A 44 13.86 -8.51 8.09
C GLU A 44 13.92 -7.86 6.71
N VAL A 45 14.90 -8.29 5.90
CA VAL A 45 15.04 -7.88 4.51
C VAL A 45 13.79 -8.22 3.71
N GLU A 46 13.29 -9.45 3.85
CA GLU A 46 12.09 -9.92 3.15
C GLU A 46 10.85 -9.10 3.53
N VAL A 47 10.60 -8.91 4.83
CA VAL A 47 9.41 -8.19 5.32
C VAL A 47 9.42 -6.74 4.85
N VAL A 48 10.54 -6.04 5.01
CA VAL A 48 10.63 -4.62 4.60
C VAL A 48 10.56 -4.50 3.08
N THR A 49 11.26 -5.36 2.32
CA THR A 49 11.22 -5.32 0.85
C THR A 49 9.82 -5.60 0.31
N LYS A 50 9.12 -6.61 0.84
CA LYS A 50 7.71 -6.90 0.47
C LYS A 50 6.78 -5.74 0.83
N MET A 51 6.96 -5.13 2.00
CA MET A 51 6.20 -3.95 2.40
C MET A 51 6.43 -2.76 1.45
N LEU A 52 7.67 -2.51 1.04
CA LEU A 52 8.03 -1.43 0.12
C LEU A 52 7.46 -1.67 -1.29
N ALA A 53 7.50 -2.91 -1.78
CA ALA A 53 6.91 -3.30 -3.06
C ALA A 53 5.36 -3.26 -3.05
N CYS A 54 4.73 -3.41 -1.89
CA CYS A 54 3.27 -3.48 -1.79
C CYS A 54 2.55 -2.29 -2.46
N GLY A 55 1.61 -2.58 -3.37
CA GLY A 55 0.81 -1.57 -4.05
C GLY A 55 1.58 -0.77 -5.12
N THR A 56 2.73 -1.27 -5.58
CA THR A 56 3.48 -0.72 -6.71
C THR A 56 3.44 -1.68 -7.91
N PRO A 57 3.89 -1.25 -9.11
CA PRO A 57 3.98 -2.14 -10.27
C PRO A 57 4.79 -3.42 -10.04
N LEU A 58 5.70 -3.43 -9.07
CA LEU A 58 6.54 -4.59 -8.72
C LEU A 58 5.72 -5.81 -8.25
N MET A 59 4.49 -5.59 -7.75
CA MET A 59 3.60 -6.67 -7.33
C MET A 59 2.72 -7.23 -8.47
N GLY A 60 2.90 -6.72 -9.68
CA GLY A 60 1.97 -6.94 -10.79
C GLY A 60 0.71 -6.08 -10.66
N SER A 61 -0.07 -6.06 -11.74
CA SER A 61 -1.26 -5.22 -11.85
C SER A 61 -2.42 -5.93 -12.54
N ARG A 62 -3.62 -5.41 -12.32
CA ARG A 62 -4.81 -5.69 -13.13
C ARG A 62 -5.30 -4.39 -13.72
N GLU A 63 -5.63 -4.41 -15.01
CA GLU A 63 -6.27 -3.28 -15.65
C GLU A 63 -7.79 -3.39 -15.48
N LEU A 64 -8.39 -2.31 -15.01
CA LEU A 64 -9.83 -2.13 -14.94
C LEU A 64 -10.24 -1.17 -16.05
N CYS A 65 -11.17 -1.63 -16.89
CA CYS A 65 -11.80 -0.83 -17.94
C CYS A 65 -13.29 -0.68 -17.61
N CYS A 66 -13.92 0.38 -18.13
CA CYS A 66 -15.36 0.51 -18.06
C CYS A 66 -16.04 -0.57 -18.91
N GLU A 67 -17.25 -0.98 -18.49
CA GLU A 67 -18.09 -1.93 -19.28
C GLU A 67 -18.51 -1.32 -20.63
N ASN A 68 -18.65 0.00 -20.70
CA ASN A 68 -18.87 0.71 -21.96
C ASN A 68 -17.59 0.69 -22.81
N THR A 69 -17.64 -0.01 -23.93
CA THR A 69 -16.53 -0.20 -24.88
C THR A 69 -16.05 1.10 -25.54
N HIS A 70 -16.87 2.16 -25.55
CA HIS A 70 -16.51 3.48 -26.07
C HIS A 70 -15.87 4.40 -25.02
N CYS A 71 -15.81 3.96 -23.76
CA CYS A 71 -15.22 4.75 -22.69
C CYS A 71 -13.71 4.51 -22.64
N PRO A 72 -12.85 5.54 -22.84
CA PRO A 72 -11.39 5.37 -22.84
C PRO A 72 -10.78 5.22 -21.43
N HIS A 73 -11.59 5.30 -20.37
CA HIS A 73 -11.11 5.23 -19.01
C HIS A 73 -10.59 3.84 -18.66
N ARG A 74 -9.31 3.80 -18.30
CA ARG A 74 -8.61 2.63 -17.78
C ARG A 74 -7.89 2.97 -16.49
N ARG A 75 -7.81 2.02 -15.58
CA ARG A 75 -7.09 2.15 -14.32
C ARG A 75 -6.32 0.89 -14.00
N LEU A 76 -5.02 1.03 -13.76
CA LEU A 76 -4.22 -0.04 -13.19
C LEU A 76 -4.41 -0.12 -11.68
N ILE A 77 -4.71 -1.32 -11.21
CA ILE A 77 -4.75 -1.66 -9.79
C ILE A 77 -3.57 -2.57 -9.49
N TYR A 78 -2.68 -2.10 -8.61
CA TYR A 78 -1.51 -2.87 -8.18
C TYR A 78 -1.87 -3.83 -7.06
N GLN A 79 -1.28 -5.02 -7.12
CA GLN A 79 -1.56 -6.05 -6.14
C GLN A 79 -0.87 -5.78 -4.79
N SER A 80 -1.48 -6.29 -3.73
CA SER A 80 -0.97 -6.16 -2.36
C SER A 80 0.02 -7.28 -2.03
N CYS A 81 1.02 -7.02 -1.17
CA CYS A 81 2.01 -8.03 -0.75
C CYS A 81 1.47 -9.12 0.19
N LYS A 82 0.29 -8.92 0.81
CA LYS A 82 -0.32 -9.83 1.81
C LYS A 82 0.55 -10.13 3.05
N GLY A 83 1.65 -9.42 3.25
CA GLY A 83 2.54 -9.61 4.40
C GLY A 83 1.98 -8.97 5.68
N ARG A 84 2.13 -9.67 6.82
CA ARG A 84 1.71 -9.16 8.14
C ARG A 84 2.47 -7.90 8.60
N GLY A 85 3.75 -7.79 8.26
CA GLY A 85 4.57 -6.61 8.59
C GLY A 85 4.28 -5.36 7.73
N CYS A 86 3.46 -5.48 6.69
CA CYS A 86 3.02 -4.33 5.90
C CYS A 86 1.89 -3.60 6.64
N PRO A 87 1.99 -2.28 6.91
CA PRO A 87 0.98 -1.55 7.67
C PRO A 87 -0.41 -1.57 6.99
N SER A 88 -0.46 -1.64 5.66
CA SER A 88 -1.72 -1.71 4.92
C SER A 88 -2.31 -3.13 4.90
N CYS A 89 -1.49 -4.15 4.66
CA CYS A 89 -1.98 -5.54 4.53
C CYS A 89 -2.25 -6.16 5.90
N GLY A 90 -1.33 -5.98 6.85
CA GLY A 90 -1.46 -6.49 8.21
C GLY A 90 -2.69 -5.92 8.90
N LYS A 91 -2.88 -4.60 8.88
CA LYS A 91 -4.08 -3.96 9.44
C LYS A 91 -5.36 -4.51 8.83
N LYS A 92 -5.44 -4.59 7.50
CA LYS A 92 -6.61 -5.15 6.82
C LYS A 92 -6.88 -6.60 7.23
N ALA A 93 -5.84 -7.42 7.35
CA ALA A 93 -5.99 -8.81 7.79
C ALA A 93 -6.50 -8.89 9.24
N THR A 94 -5.96 -8.06 10.14
CA THR A 94 -6.43 -7.95 11.53
C THR A 94 -7.89 -7.51 11.60
N ASP A 95 -8.29 -6.51 10.80
CA ASP A 95 -9.68 -6.03 10.78
C ASP A 95 -10.66 -7.09 10.29
N ILE A 96 -10.29 -7.84 9.25
CA ILE A 96 -11.08 -8.97 8.76
C ILE A 96 -11.21 -10.03 9.84
N TRP A 97 -10.12 -10.38 10.53
CA TRP A 97 -10.14 -11.35 11.61
C TRP A 97 -11.04 -10.92 12.77
N ILE A 98 -10.95 -9.66 13.20
CA ILE A 98 -11.84 -9.11 14.24
C ILE A 98 -13.31 -9.23 13.82
N ALA A 99 -13.62 -8.95 12.55
CA ALA A 99 -14.98 -9.07 12.03
C ALA A 99 -15.52 -10.51 11.97
N THR A 100 -14.65 -11.54 12.07
CA THR A 100 -15.08 -12.95 12.13
C THR A 100 -15.35 -13.45 13.55
N ILE A 101 -14.99 -12.67 14.58
CA ILE A 101 -15.14 -13.07 15.99
C ILE A 101 -16.46 -12.53 16.59
N ASN A 102 -17.14 -11.63 15.89
CA ASN A 102 -18.49 -11.14 16.22
C ASN A 102 -19.56 -11.90 15.44
#